data_AF-A0A520MH08-F1
#
_entry.id   AF-A0A520MH08-F1
#
_cell.length_a   1.000
_cell.length_b   1.000
_cell.length_c   1.000
_cell.angle_alpha   90.00
_cell.angle_beta   90.00
_cell.angle_gamma   90.00
#
_symmetry.space_group_name_H-M   'P 1'
#
loop_
_entity.id
_entity.type
_entity.pdbx_description
1 polymer ?
#
loop_
_entity_poly.entity_id
_entity_poly.type
_entity_poly.pdbx_seq_one_letter_code
_entity_poly.pdbx_strand_id
1 'polypeptide(L)'
;MCKLFIEADTQLWATSRRSLRIDGMVTSVRLELYFWQVLDEIAARDSLTLPEMVSKLYREAIEAGHDLGNFTSFLRVCAIRYLGLQITGDIPVTREISIASLNANTILEKEDQRRVIAGWTLLNHSESIPNHPNKEVVDWLYGD
;
A
#
# COMPACT_ATOMS: atom_id res chain seq x y z
N MET A 1 -22.76 10.83 4.86
CA MET A 1 -21.59 10.28 4.13
C MET A 1 -20.56 11.37 3.83
N CYS A 2 -20.84 12.37 2.98
CA CYS A 2 -19.85 13.39 2.59
C CYS A 2 -19.25 14.18 3.77
N LYS A 3 -20.07 14.47 4.80
CA LYS A 3 -19.62 15.14 6.03
C LYS A 3 -18.40 14.46 6.69
N LEU A 4 -18.33 13.13 6.66
CA LEU A 4 -17.20 12.37 7.22
C LEU A 4 -15.87 12.65 6.53
N PHE A 5 -15.91 13.03 5.25
CA PHE A 5 -14.71 13.30 4.45
C PHE A 5 -14.42 14.80 4.33
N ILE A 6 -15.47 15.63 4.24
CA ILE A 6 -15.35 17.08 4.06
C ILE A 6 -14.91 17.76 5.36
N GLU A 7 -15.37 17.28 6.51
CA GLU A 7 -15.01 17.84 7.82
C GLU A 7 -13.81 17.14 8.46
N ALA A 8 -13.10 16.29 7.71
CA ALA A 8 -11.84 15.71 8.16
C ALA A 8 -10.76 16.81 8.28
N ASP A 9 -9.77 16.56 9.15
CA ASP A 9 -8.66 17.50 9.33
C ASP A 9 -7.90 17.68 8.00
N THR A 10 -7.86 18.92 7.52
CA THR A 10 -7.25 19.27 6.23
C THR A 10 -5.75 19.03 6.18
N GLN A 11 -5.09 18.92 7.34
CA GLN A 11 -3.68 18.56 7.41
C GLN A 11 -3.42 17.13 6.92
N LEU A 12 -4.41 16.22 6.97
CA LEU A 12 -4.22 14.82 6.60
C LEU A 12 -3.78 14.64 5.14
N TRP A 13 -4.28 15.49 4.22
CA TRP A 13 -3.90 15.50 2.80
C TRP A 13 -2.91 16.60 2.43
N ALA A 14 -2.42 17.38 3.42
CA ALA A 14 -1.32 18.30 3.19
C ALA A 14 -0.04 17.49 2.87
N THR A 15 0.67 17.87 1.82
CA THR A 15 1.89 17.15 1.42
C THR A 15 3.11 17.69 2.15
N SER A 16 3.95 16.81 2.69
CA SER A 16 5.28 17.14 3.21
C SER A 16 6.37 16.31 2.53
N ARG A 17 7.58 16.89 2.43
CA ARG A 17 8.77 16.21 1.92
C ARG A 17 9.61 15.69 3.09
N ARG A 18 10.09 14.45 3.00
CA ARG A 18 11.08 13.90 3.92
C ARG A 18 12.30 13.42 3.11
N SER A 19 13.47 13.70 3.64
CA SER A 19 14.75 13.28 3.05
C SER A 19 15.10 11.90 3.58
N LEU A 20 15.19 10.91 2.69
CA LEU A 20 15.44 9.51 3.04
C LEU A 20 16.73 9.04 2.37
N ARG A 21 17.52 8.24 3.08
CA ARG A 21 18.67 7.57 2.48
C ARG A 21 18.24 6.23 1.92
N ILE A 22 18.39 6.05 0.62
CA ILE A 22 18.01 4.85 -0.12
C ILE A 22 19.24 4.47 -0.95
N ASP A 23 19.79 3.29 -0.70
CA ASP A 23 20.99 2.77 -1.36
C ASP A 23 22.17 3.76 -1.39
N GLY A 24 22.42 4.43 -0.26
CA GLY A 24 23.47 5.44 -0.11
C GLY A 24 23.15 6.82 -0.71
N MET A 25 22.08 6.95 -1.50
CA MET A 25 21.64 8.21 -2.08
C MET A 25 20.61 8.91 -1.19
N VAL A 26 20.65 10.24 -1.14
CA VAL A 26 19.66 11.05 -0.43
C VAL A 26 18.51 11.39 -1.38
N THR A 27 17.35 10.80 -1.15
CA THR A 27 16.15 10.96 -1.98
C THR A 27 15.08 11.73 -1.22
N SER A 28 14.60 12.83 -1.80
CA SER A 28 13.47 13.60 -1.26
C SER A 28 12.15 12.97 -1.70
N VAL A 29 11.43 12.34 -0.77
CA VAL A 29 10.11 11.74 -1.02
C VAL A 29 9.01 12.70 -0.56
N ARG A 30 7.96 12.86 -1.38
CA ARG A 30 6.80 13.72 -1.07
C ARG A 30 5.54 12.86 -0.87
N LEU A 31 4.96 12.90 0.32
CA LEU A 31 3.69 12.23 0.66
C LEU A 31 2.79 13.16 1.47
N GLU A 32 1.51 12.83 1.49
CA GLU A 32 0.51 13.40 2.39
C GLU A 32 0.82 13.05 3.86
N LEU A 33 0.47 13.94 4.78
CA LEU A 33 0.81 13.79 6.21
C LEU A 33 0.28 12.47 6.79
N TYR A 34 -0.93 12.07 6.42
CA TYR A 34 -1.52 10.83 6.93
C TYR A 34 -0.71 9.58 6.55
N PHE A 35 -0.17 9.52 5.33
CA PHE A 35 0.71 8.41 4.94
C PHE A 35 1.99 8.41 5.77
N TRP A 36 2.56 9.58 6.05
CA TRP A 36 3.72 9.66 6.94
C TRP A 36 3.41 9.15 8.34
N GLN A 37 2.26 9.51 8.91
CA GLN A 37 1.84 9.03 10.24
C GLN A 37 1.70 7.50 10.29
N VAL A 38 1.06 6.91 9.26
CA VAL A 38 0.90 5.46 9.17
C VAL A 38 2.25 4.76 8.99
N LEU A 39 3.14 5.29 8.15
CA LEU A 39 4.49 4.73 7.97
C LEU A 39 5.35 4.87 9.24
N ASP A 40 5.24 5.99 9.96
CA ASP A 40 5.91 6.19 11.26
C ASP A 40 5.43 5.14 12.28
N GLU A 41 4.13 4.82 12.32
CA GLU A 41 3.59 3.76 13.16
C GLU A 41 4.15 2.38 12.80
N ILE A 42 4.16 2.04 11.50
CA ILE A 42 4.71 0.76 11.01
C ILE A 42 6.17 0.60 11.46
N ALA A 43 6.99 1.64 11.29
CA ALA A 43 8.39 1.61 11.71
C ALA A 43 8.52 1.42 13.23
N ALA A 44 7.74 2.18 14.01
CA ALA A 44 7.79 2.13 15.47
C ALA A 44 7.42 0.75 16.04
N ARG A 45 6.49 0.02 15.41
CA ARG A 45 6.10 -1.34 15.84
C ARG A 45 7.24 -2.34 15.79
N ASP A 46 8.17 -2.17 14.86
CA ASP A 46 9.37 -3.00 14.74
C ASP A 46 10.61 -2.35 15.37
N SER A 47 10.43 -1.31 16.19
CA SER A 47 11.51 -0.55 16.83
C SER A 47 12.52 0.02 15.82
N LEU A 48 12.05 0.37 14.63
CA LEU A 48 12.83 1.03 13.58
C LEU A 48 12.47 2.51 13.50
N THR A 49 13.43 3.34 13.09
CA THR A 49 13.10 4.67 12.58
C THR A 49 12.49 4.57 11.19
N LEU A 50 11.69 5.56 10.79
CA LEU A 50 11.11 5.60 9.45
C LEU A 50 12.18 5.48 8.34
N PRO A 51 13.32 6.20 8.37
CA PRO A 51 14.35 6.05 7.35
C PRO A 51 14.94 4.64 7.27
N GLU A 52 15.15 3.97 8.41
CA GLU A 52 15.66 2.59 8.45
C GLU A 52 14.65 1.61 7.84
N MET A 53 13.39 1.71 8.23
CA MET A 53 12.31 0.87 7.69
C MET A 53 12.16 1.07 6.19
N VAL A 54 12.14 2.31 5.71
CA VAL A 54 12.02 2.61 4.27
C VAL A 54 13.24 2.13 3.49
N SER A 55 14.45 2.31 4.00
CA SER A 55 15.67 1.81 3.34
C SER A 55 15.70 0.28 3.27
N LYS A 56 15.28 -0.40 4.33
CA LYS A 56 15.16 -1.86 4.36
C LYS A 56 14.14 -2.35 3.34
N LEU A 57 12.94 -1.74 3.35
CA LEU A 57 11.85 -2.08 2.44
C LEU A 57 12.24 -1.87 0.97
N TYR A 58 12.94 -0.78 0.65
CA TYR A 58 13.43 -0.53 -0.71
C TYR A 58 14.38 -1.64 -1.17
N ARG A 59 15.39 -1.98 -0.34
CA ARG A 59 16.37 -3.01 -0.69
C ARG A 59 15.71 -4.38 -0.91
N GLU A 60 14.86 -4.80 0.02
CA GLU A 60 14.16 -6.09 -0.08
C GLU A 60 13.24 -6.15 -1.31
N ALA A 61 12.61 -5.03 -1.67
CA ALA A 61 11.77 -4.99 -2.87
C ALA A 61 12.58 -5.12 -4.17
N ILE A 62 13.76 -4.49 -4.25
CA ILE A 62 14.68 -4.66 -5.40
C ILE A 62 15.23 -6.09 -5.45
N GLU A 63 15.61 -6.67 -4.30
CA GLU A 63 16.07 -8.06 -4.20
C GLU A 63 14.99 -9.07 -4.64
N ALA A 64 13.71 -8.75 -4.38
CA ALA A 64 12.56 -9.52 -4.86
C ALA A 64 12.23 -9.31 -6.35
N GLY A 65 12.99 -8.47 -7.06
CA GLY A 65 12.81 -8.20 -8.49
C GLY A 65 11.68 -7.22 -8.83
N HIS A 66 11.19 -6.45 -7.86
CA HIS A 66 10.18 -5.43 -8.13
C HIS A 66 10.78 -4.23 -8.86
N ASP A 67 10.13 -3.80 -9.95
CA ASP A 67 10.38 -2.48 -10.54
C ASP A 67 9.67 -1.42 -9.69
N LEU A 68 10.43 -0.76 -8.83
CA LEU A 68 9.93 0.29 -7.93
C LEU A 68 9.79 1.66 -8.60
N GLY A 69 9.67 1.74 -9.93
CA GLY A 69 9.62 2.98 -10.73
C GLY A 69 9.05 4.21 -10.02
N ASN A 70 7.82 4.13 -9.48
CA ASN A 70 7.26 5.14 -8.56
C ASN A 70 7.22 4.64 -7.10
N PHE A 71 8.37 4.73 -6.43
CA PHE A 71 8.51 4.33 -5.02
C PHE A 71 7.55 5.06 -4.08
N THR A 72 7.15 6.28 -4.42
CA THR A 72 6.18 7.06 -3.63
C THR A 72 4.80 6.40 -3.65
N SER A 73 4.35 5.89 -4.80
CA SER A 73 3.10 5.13 -4.89
C SER A 73 3.17 3.84 -4.08
N PHE A 74 4.30 3.13 -4.15
CA PHE A 74 4.51 1.92 -3.36
C PHE A 74 4.35 2.18 -1.85
N LEU A 75 4.95 3.26 -1.32
CA LEU A 75 4.79 3.63 0.09
C LEU A 75 3.33 3.92 0.50
N ARG A 76 2.54 4.56 -0.37
CA ARG A 76 1.10 4.77 -0.13
C ARG A 76 0.35 3.44 -0.07
N VAL A 77 0.66 2.52 -0.98
CA VAL A 77 0.06 1.18 -1.00
C VAL A 77 0.44 0.40 0.26
N CYS A 78 1.70 0.46 0.72
CA CYS A 78 2.11 -0.15 1.98
C CYS A 78 1.30 0.36 3.18
N ALA A 79 1.11 1.67 3.29
CA ALA A 79 0.33 2.28 4.36
C ALA A 79 -1.15 1.84 4.33
N ILE A 80 -1.79 1.87 3.16
CA ILE A 80 -3.20 1.44 3.03
C ILE A 80 -3.33 -0.05 3.30
N ARG A 81 -2.41 -0.87 2.78
CA ARG A 81 -2.41 -2.32 3.01
C ARG A 81 -2.25 -2.66 4.47
N TYR A 82 -1.39 -1.95 5.21
CA TYR A 82 -1.27 -2.10 6.66
C TYR A 82 -2.62 -1.89 7.37
N LEU A 83 -3.31 -0.78 7.09
CA LEU A 83 -4.62 -0.49 7.66
C LEU A 83 -5.67 -1.53 7.24
N GLY A 84 -5.66 -1.96 5.98
CA GLY A 84 -6.55 -3.00 5.46
C GLY A 84 -6.36 -4.33 6.20
N LEU A 85 -5.12 -4.74 6.42
CA LEU A 85 -4.79 -5.96 7.18
C LEU A 85 -5.17 -5.86 8.66
N GLN A 86 -5.19 -4.65 9.24
CA GLN A 86 -5.75 -4.45 10.57
C GLN A 86 -7.27 -4.62 10.59
N ILE A 87 -7.97 -4.09 9.59
CA ILE A 87 -9.43 -4.21 9.46
C ILE A 87 -9.85 -5.68 9.29
N THR A 88 -9.08 -6.48 8.55
CA THR A 88 -9.34 -7.92 8.37
C THR A 88 -8.86 -8.77 9.55
N GLY A 89 -8.19 -8.18 10.54
CA GLY A 89 -7.67 -8.87 11.72
C GLY A 89 -6.42 -9.71 11.48
N ASP A 90 -5.76 -9.56 10.32
CA ASP A 90 -4.51 -10.26 10.01
C ASP A 90 -3.30 -9.59 10.67
N ILE A 91 -3.36 -8.27 10.87
CA ILE A 91 -2.42 -7.51 11.69
C ILE A 91 -3.16 -7.02 12.95
N PRO A 92 -2.67 -7.28 14.16
CA PRO A 92 -3.28 -6.74 15.37
C PRO A 92 -3.27 -5.20 15.39
N VAL A 93 -4.33 -4.59 15.91
CA VAL A 93 -4.41 -3.13 16.15
C VAL A 93 -3.48 -2.69 17.28
N THR A 94 -3.22 -3.60 18.23
CA THR A 94 -2.27 -3.47 19.34
C THR A 94 -0.85 -3.21 18.80
N ARG A 95 -0.25 -2.07 19.18
CA ARG A 95 1.02 -1.57 18.63
C ARG A 95 2.25 -2.23 19.25
N GLU A 96 2.06 -2.95 20.35
CA GLU A 96 3.09 -3.68 21.10
C GLU A 96 3.55 -4.95 20.37
N ILE A 97 2.78 -5.42 19.39
CA ILE A 97 3.12 -6.60 18.59
C ILE A 97 3.89 -6.14 17.34
N SER A 98 5.15 -6.56 17.26
CA SER A 98 6.00 -6.38 16.08
C SER A 98 5.37 -7.02 14.84
N ILE A 99 5.39 -6.29 13.71
CA ILE A 99 4.92 -6.79 12.42
C ILE A 99 5.83 -7.91 11.93
N ALA A 100 7.14 -7.77 12.14
CA ALA A 100 8.12 -8.81 11.80
C ALA A 100 7.92 -10.15 12.54
N SER A 101 7.18 -10.15 13.66
CA SER A 101 6.84 -11.38 14.41
C SER A 101 5.69 -12.18 13.80
N LEU A 102 4.93 -11.59 12.87
CA LEU A 102 3.77 -12.20 12.26
C LEU A 102 4.17 -13.20 11.16
N ASN A 103 3.35 -14.23 10.93
CA ASN A 103 3.57 -15.16 9.83
C ASN A 103 3.10 -14.54 8.50
N ALA A 104 4.02 -13.91 7.78
CA ALA A 104 3.75 -13.25 6.51
C ALA A 104 3.13 -14.19 5.45
N ASN A 105 3.61 -15.44 5.36
CA ASN A 105 3.10 -16.42 4.38
C ASN A 105 1.62 -16.73 4.62
N THR A 106 1.24 -17.00 5.88
CA THR A 106 -0.16 -17.25 6.22
C THR A 106 -1.06 -16.03 5.96
N ILE A 107 -0.56 -14.83 6.20
CA ILE A 107 -1.32 -13.59 5.91
C ILE A 107 -1.53 -13.42 4.39
N LEU A 108 -0.49 -13.65 3.60
CA LEU A 108 -0.55 -13.57 2.13
C LEU A 108 -1.49 -14.62 1.54
N GLU A 109 -1.43 -15.87 2.01
CA GLU A 109 -2.34 -16.94 1.59
C GLU A 109 -3.81 -16.59 1.87
N LYS A 110 -4.11 -16.06 3.05
CA LYS A 110 -5.47 -15.60 3.40
C LYS A 110 -5.93 -14.44 2.53
N GLU A 111 -5.02 -13.52 2.21
CA GLU A 111 -5.31 -12.38 1.32
C GLU A 111 -5.64 -12.85 -0.10
N ASP A 112 -4.87 -13.80 -0.64
CA ASP A 112 -5.15 -14.41 -1.94
C ASP A 112 -6.51 -15.11 -1.98
N GLN A 113 -6.84 -15.88 -0.95
CA GLN A 113 -8.16 -16.52 -0.83
C GLN A 113 -9.30 -15.48 -0.83
N ARG A 114 -9.14 -14.37 -0.11
CA ARG A 114 -10.13 -13.28 -0.10
C ARG A 114 -10.25 -12.59 -1.46
N ARG A 115 -9.14 -12.38 -2.18
CA ARG A 115 -9.15 -11.80 -3.53
C ARG A 115 -9.90 -12.68 -4.53
N VAL A 116 -9.72 -14.01 -4.42
CA VAL A 116 -10.47 -15.00 -5.23
C VAL A 116 -11.96 -14.91 -4.94
N ILE A 117 -12.36 -14.90 -3.66
CA ILE A 117 -13.78 -14.85 -3.25
C ILE A 117 -14.43 -13.51 -3.64
N ALA A 118 -13.69 -12.39 -3.53
CA ALA A 118 -14.18 -11.06 -3.89
C ALA A 118 -14.22 -10.80 -5.42
N GLY A 119 -13.87 -11.77 -6.25
CA GLY A 119 -13.93 -11.66 -7.72
C GLY A 119 -12.81 -10.84 -8.36
N TRP A 120 -11.79 -10.42 -7.60
CA TRP A 120 -10.68 -9.60 -8.12
C TRP A 120 -9.71 -10.40 -9.01
N THR A 121 -9.68 -11.73 -8.89
CA THR A 121 -8.87 -12.60 -9.75
C THR A 121 -9.32 -12.56 -11.22
N LEU A 122 -10.54 -12.12 -11.54
CA LEU A 122 -11.03 -11.97 -12.92
C LEU A 122 -10.48 -10.72 -13.63
N LEU A 123 -9.90 -9.75 -12.92
CA LEU A 123 -9.36 -8.52 -13.50
C LEU A 123 -7.85 -8.57 -13.80
N ASN A 124 -7.13 -9.55 -13.22
CA ASN A 124 -5.68 -9.70 -13.44
C ASN A 124 -5.32 -10.58 -14.65
N HIS A 125 -6.30 -11.08 -15.41
CA HIS A 125 -6.09 -11.62 -16.76
C HIS A 125 -6.29 -10.52 -17.82
N SER A 126 -5.62 -9.39 -17.68
CA SER A 126 -5.47 -8.42 -18.76
C SER A 126 -4.37 -8.86 -19.74
N GLU A 127 -4.60 -9.98 -20.43
CA GLU A 127 -4.02 -10.20 -21.78
C GLU A 127 -5.08 -10.68 -22.79
N SER A 128 -6.35 -10.64 -22.44
CA SER A 128 -7.43 -10.74 -23.44
C SER A 128 -8.62 -9.92 -22.98
N ILE A 129 -8.95 -8.89 -23.77
CA ILE A 129 -10.20 -8.15 -23.63
C ILE A 129 -11.34 -9.20 -23.60
N PRO A 130 -12.13 -9.30 -22.52
CA PRO A 130 -13.24 -10.23 -22.50
C PRO A 130 -14.19 -9.86 -23.65
N ASN A 131 -14.50 -10.85 -24.49
CA ASN A 131 -15.37 -10.67 -25.65
C ASN A 131 -16.80 -10.43 -25.16
N HIS A 132 -17.12 -9.17 -24.83
CA HIS A 132 -18.42 -8.77 -24.34
C HIS A 132 -19.38 -8.66 -25.53
N PRO A 133 -20.59 -9.27 -25.47
CA PRO A 133 -21.51 -9.34 -26.60
C PRO A 133 -22.06 -7.97 -27.02
N ASN A 134 -21.92 -6.95 -26.17
CA ASN A 134 -22.33 -5.59 -26.48
C ASN A 134 -21.13 -4.65 -26.54
N LYS A 135 -20.80 -4.21 -27.76
CA LYS A 135 -19.65 -3.37 -28.09
C LYS A 135 -19.77 -1.95 -27.51
N GLU A 136 -20.99 -1.43 -27.37
CA GLU A 136 -21.25 -0.10 -26.79
C GLU A 136 -20.84 -0.01 -25.32
N VAL A 137 -20.95 -1.10 -24.57
CA VAL A 137 -20.55 -1.14 -23.14
C VAL A 137 -19.03 -1.13 -22.99
N VAL A 138 -18.30 -1.70 -23.95
CA VAL A 138 -16.83 -1.72 -23.95
C VAL A 138 -16.29 -0.32 -24.28
N ASP A 139 -16.88 0.37 -25.25
CA ASP A 139 -16.48 1.72 -25.64
C ASP A 139 -16.75 2.76 -24.53
N TRP A 140 -17.78 2.58 -23.71
CA TRP A 140 -18.10 3.50 -22.59
C TRP A 140 -17.15 3.36 -21.39
N LEU A 141 -16.53 2.19 -21.21
CA LEU A 141 -15.67 1.89 -20.05
C LEU A 141 -14.17 2.06 -20.33
N TYR A 142 -13.76 1.94 -21.60
CA TYR A 142 -12.34 1.94 -22.01
C TYR A 142 -12.01 2.88 -23.16
N GLY A 143 -12.96 3.73 -23.59
CA GLY A 143 -12.74 4.71 -24.63
C GLY A 143 -12.05 5.99 -24.11
N ASP A 144 -10.89 6.30 -24.67
CA ASP A 144 -10.45 7.67 -24.99
C ASP A 144 -10.83 7.96 -26.46
#